data_AF-R0GVL6-F1
#
_entry.id   AF-R0GVL6-F1
#
_cell.length_a   1.000
_cell.length_b   1.000
_cell.length_c   1.000
_cell.angle_alpha   90.00
_cell.angle_beta   90.00
_cell.angle_gamma   90.00
#
_symmetry.space_group_name_H-M   'P 1'
#
loop_
_entity.id
_entity.type
_entity.pdbx_description
1 polymer ?
#
loop_
_entity_poly.entity_id
_entity_poly.type
_entity_poly.pdbx_seq_one_letter_code
_entity_poly.pdbx_strand_id
1 'polypeptide(L)'
;MNKEESPLPTSFLSLPDDVTLSCLTHVSRFHYPTLSLVSKGFRSLIASPDLEAIRSSMGEPESYLCVCLDNTNPTNIPCWFTVSPIPKQKLKPIPSFPQQQQYPQSPSVVSIGSEIYIIGGFVKGKRSRRVSVFDCRSHQWRRLPKMRLPRAAAAAGACNGKIRVMGGCRSKNVHDWEEFCDPKTNTWESKTLNFTIQQNMSICMGGKRYQINGLKLNLKTDVCFVDIENELCLISVSNRKLFWHELKPGCVSCEVNGLEQLSSHCFILVARSGGGARVTVWWKSVMKILDLQQYLLQDCHSTGERCETQICCAEIVFERRGLQELWGFVQWSKIVFTVDGFDPSSDFFLNYAVVTY
;
A
#
# COMPACT_ATOMS: atom_id res chain seq x y z
N MET A 1 -48.96 -46.74 3.54
CA MET A 1 -47.70 -46.19 4.08
C MET A 1 -47.18 -45.17 3.08
N ASN A 2 -47.52 -43.91 3.27
CA ASN A 2 -46.99 -42.81 2.48
C ASN A 2 -45.55 -42.56 2.94
N LYS A 3 -44.58 -42.77 2.06
CA LYS A 3 -43.22 -42.27 2.26
C LYS A 3 -43.27 -40.75 2.05
N GLU A 4 -43.19 -40.00 3.13
CA GLU A 4 -42.89 -38.56 3.07
C GLU A 4 -41.50 -38.41 2.44
N GLU A 5 -41.44 -37.88 1.23
CA GLU A 5 -40.20 -37.33 0.66
C GLU A 5 -39.84 -36.07 1.46
N SER A 6 -38.71 -36.14 2.17
CA SER A 6 -38.10 -34.97 2.80
C SER A 6 -37.76 -33.92 1.74
N PRO A 7 -38.08 -32.63 1.93
CA PRO A 7 -37.77 -31.62 0.92
C PRO A 7 -36.25 -31.47 0.78
N LEU A 8 -35.77 -31.52 -0.47
CA LEU A 8 -34.38 -31.20 -0.82
C LEU A 8 -34.01 -29.82 -0.26
N PRO A 9 -32.85 -29.66 0.42
CA PRO A 9 -32.48 -28.39 0.98
C PRO A 9 -32.23 -27.40 -0.16
N THR A 10 -33.13 -26.44 -0.30
CA THR A 10 -33.28 -25.61 -1.51
C THR A 10 -32.50 -24.30 -1.41
N SER A 11 -31.40 -24.25 -0.65
CA SER A 11 -30.60 -23.04 -0.54
C SER A 11 -29.12 -23.33 -0.34
N PHE A 12 -28.26 -22.53 -0.95
CA PHE A 12 -26.80 -22.50 -0.71
C PHE A 12 -26.41 -22.36 0.78
N LEU A 13 -27.37 -21.99 1.65
CA LEU A 13 -27.19 -21.83 3.09
C LEU A 13 -27.21 -23.17 3.86
N SER A 14 -27.47 -24.30 3.19
CA SER A 14 -27.43 -25.63 3.81
C SER A 14 -26.08 -26.34 3.67
N LEU A 15 -25.09 -25.71 3.03
CA LEU A 15 -23.75 -26.28 2.93
C LEU A 15 -23.08 -26.26 4.32
N PRO A 16 -22.46 -27.36 4.74
CA PRO A 16 -21.58 -27.38 5.90
C PRO A 16 -20.47 -26.30 5.81
N ASP A 17 -20.07 -25.75 6.96
CA ASP A 17 -19.10 -24.66 7.04
C ASP A 17 -17.72 -25.07 6.47
N ASP A 18 -17.32 -26.33 6.64
CA ASP A 18 -16.08 -26.91 6.10
C ASP A 18 -16.07 -26.98 4.57
N VAL A 19 -17.18 -27.41 3.96
CA VAL A 19 -17.34 -27.41 2.50
C VAL A 19 -17.34 -25.97 1.98
N THR A 20 -18.04 -25.07 2.66
CA THR A 20 -18.07 -23.65 2.29
C THR A 20 -16.69 -23.00 2.37
N LEU A 21 -15.92 -23.28 3.44
CA LEU A 21 -14.53 -22.83 3.57
C LEU A 21 -13.67 -23.39 2.44
N SER A 22 -13.76 -24.69 2.15
CA SER A 22 -13.03 -25.31 1.04
C SER A 22 -13.40 -24.70 -0.33
N CYS A 23 -14.65 -24.29 -0.55
CA CYS A 23 -14.99 -23.57 -1.76
C CYS A 23 -14.37 -22.16 -1.76
N LEU A 24 -14.47 -21.44 -0.65
CA LEU A 24 -13.92 -20.09 -0.51
C LEU A 24 -12.40 -20.05 -0.69
N THR A 25 -11.67 -21.09 -0.27
CA THR A 25 -10.21 -21.16 -0.43
C THR A 25 -9.78 -21.14 -1.90
N HIS A 26 -10.62 -21.58 -2.83
CA HIS A 26 -10.35 -21.53 -4.27
C HIS A 26 -10.87 -20.27 -4.96
N VAL A 27 -11.63 -19.43 -4.27
CA VAL A 27 -12.10 -18.15 -4.81
C VAL A 27 -11.10 -17.06 -4.45
N SER A 28 -10.74 -16.25 -5.45
CA SER A 28 -9.90 -15.07 -5.21
C SER A 28 -10.52 -14.16 -4.15
N ARG A 29 -9.70 -13.73 -3.20
CA ARG A 29 -10.09 -12.88 -2.07
C ARG A 29 -10.67 -11.54 -2.52
N PHE A 30 -10.40 -11.13 -3.76
CA PHE A 30 -11.01 -9.98 -4.39
C PHE A 30 -12.55 -10.02 -4.48
N HIS A 31 -13.13 -11.22 -4.47
CA HIS A 31 -14.59 -11.42 -4.48
C HIS A 31 -15.19 -11.49 -3.08
N TYR A 32 -14.36 -11.61 -2.04
CA TYR A 32 -14.82 -11.74 -0.65
C TYR A 32 -15.64 -10.55 -0.16
N PRO A 33 -15.34 -9.27 -0.50
CA PRO A 33 -16.21 -8.16 -0.14
C PRO A 33 -17.63 -8.38 -0.65
N THR A 34 -17.80 -8.83 -1.89
CA THR A 34 -19.11 -9.14 -2.48
C THR A 34 -19.75 -10.38 -1.87
N LEU A 35 -18.98 -11.45 -1.66
CA LEU A 35 -19.48 -12.69 -1.06
C LEU A 35 -19.91 -12.50 0.40
N SER A 36 -19.26 -11.59 1.14
CA SER A 36 -19.63 -11.25 2.52
C SER A 36 -21.00 -10.56 2.64
N LEU A 37 -21.56 -10.10 1.52
CA LEU A 37 -22.90 -9.52 1.44
C LEU A 37 -23.98 -10.57 1.21
N VAL A 38 -23.62 -11.81 0.83
CA VAL A 38 -24.58 -12.89 0.52
C VAL A 38 -25.32 -13.36 1.78
N SER A 39 -24.60 -13.58 2.89
CA SER A 39 -25.21 -13.95 4.17
C SER A 39 -24.30 -13.65 5.37
N LYS A 40 -24.87 -13.69 6.58
CA LYS A 40 -24.11 -13.57 7.83
C LYS A 40 -23.11 -14.73 7.99
N GLY A 41 -23.46 -15.94 7.53
CA GLY A 41 -22.59 -17.11 7.55
C GLY A 41 -21.36 -16.93 6.65
N PHE A 42 -21.56 -16.56 5.39
CA PHE A 42 -20.47 -16.24 4.46
C PHE A 42 -19.56 -15.15 5.01
N ARG A 43 -20.13 -14.07 5.55
CA ARG A 43 -19.36 -13.00 6.20
C ARG A 43 -18.50 -13.53 7.35
N SER A 44 -19.06 -14.40 8.19
CA SER A 44 -18.34 -14.99 9.33
C SER A 44 -17.20 -15.90 8.88
N LEU A 45 -17.44 -16.77 7.89
CA LEU A 45 -16.43 -17.70 7.37
C LEU A 45 -15.31 -16.97 6.64
N ILE A 46 -15.63 -15.94 5.84
CA ILE A 46 -14.65 -15.09 5.16
C ILE A 46 -13.75 -14.33 6.15
N ALA A 47 -14.33 -13.91 7.28
CA ALA A 47 -13.59 -13.24 8.35
C ALA A 47 -12.87 -14.22 9.29
N SER A 48 -13.08 -15.54 9.15
CA SER A 48 -12.48 -16.55 10.03
C SER A 48 -10.97 -16.67 9.78
N PRO A 49 -10.15 -16.78 10.85
CA PRO A 49 -8.74 -17.12 10.71
C PRO A 49 -8.51 -18.51 10.09
N ASP A 50 -9.49 -19.43 10.16
CA ASP A 50 -9.37 -20.78 9.60
C ASP A 50 -9.19 -20.76 8.09
N LEU A 51 -9.91 -19.87 7.40
CA LEU A 51 -9.79 -19.70 5.96
C LEU A 51 -8.36 -19.29 5.56
N GLU A 52 -7.74 -18.42 6.36
CA GLU A 52 -6.36 -17.98 6.16
C GLU A 52 -5.35 -19.09 6.47
N ALA A 53 -5.58 -19.87 7.52
CA ALA A 53 -4.74 -21.01 7.85
C ALA A 53 -4.76 -22.07 6.74
N ILE A 54 -5.94 -22.40 6.21
CA ILE A 54 -6.08 -23.37 5.11
C ILE A 54 -5.38 -22.85 3.86
N ARG A 55 -5.62 -21.60 3.45
CA ARG A 55 -4.94 -21.02 2.28
C ARG A 55 -3.43 -20.93 2.45
N SER A 56 -2.95 -20.56 3.63
CA SER A 56 -1.52 -20.56 3.94
C SER A 56 -0.91 -21.96 3.81
N SER A 57 -1.64 -23.00 4.22
CA SER A 57 -1.21 -24.39 4.07
C SER A 57 -1.17 -24.87 2.60
N MET A 58 -2.00 -24.29 1.74
CA MET A 58 -2.01 -24.58 0.30
C MET A 58 -0.90 -23.85 -0.48
N GLY A 59 -0.22 -22.88 0.14
CA GLY A 59 0.89 -22.16 -0.49
C GLY A 59 0.48 -21.09 -1.51
N GLU A 60 -0.77 -20.61 -1.49
CA GLU A 60 -1.31 -19.64 -2.45
C GLU A 60 -1.65 -18.28 -1.78
N PRO A 61 -0.63 -17.51 -1.34
CA PRO A 61 -0.86 -16.19 -0.76
C PRO A 61 -1.21 -15.18 -1.86
N GLU A 62 -2.37 -14.55 -1.72
CA GLU A 62 -2.79 -13.49 -2.64
C GLU A 62 -2.37 -12.14 -2.09
N SER A 63 -1.52 -11.44 -2.83
CA SER A 63 -1.05 -10.10 -2.48
C SER A 63 -1.88 -9.04 -3.20
N TYR A 64 -2.30 -8.01 -2.46
CA TYR A 64 -3.05 -6.88 -2.98
C TYR A 64 -2.35 -5.59 -2.63
N LEU A 65 -2.22 -4.70 -3.62
CA LEU A 65 -1.81 -3.34 -3.36
C LEU A 65 -3.02 -2.51 -2.94
N CYS A 66 -2.89 -1.83 -1.80
CA CYS A 66 -3.81 -0.82 -1.33
C CYS A 66 -3.13 0.55 -1.45
N VAL A 67 -3.82 1.52 -2.03
CA VAL A 67 -3.32 2.88 -2.22
C VAL A 67 -4.25 3.88 -1.55
N CYS A 68 -3.67 4.87 -0.88
CA CYS A 68 -4.38 5.98 -0.29
C CYS A 68 -4.21 7.20 -1.18
N LEU A 69 -5.32 7.64 -1.77
CA LEU A 69 -5.37 8.83 -2.59
C LEU A 69 -5.77 10.01 -1.72
N ASP A 70 -4.97 11.09 -1.77
CA ASP A 70 -5.34 12.37 -1.20
C ASP A 70 -5.84 13.26 -2.33
N ASN A 71 -7.16 13.39 -2.44
CA ASN A 71 -7.74 14.38 -3.33
C ASN A 71 -7.61 15.73 -2.60
N THR A 72 -6.58 16.51 -2.94
CA THR A 72 -6.15 17.71 -2.19
C THR A 72 -7.14 18.87 -2.23
N ASN A 73 -8.42 18.62 -2.54
CA ASN A 73 -9.48 19.51 -2.14
C ASN A 73 -9.52 19.52 -0.61
N PRO A 74 -9.35 20.69 0.06
CA PRO A 74 -9.21 20.78 1.52
C PRO A 74 -10.42 20.24 2.31
N THR A 75 -11.53 19.94 1.64
CA THR A 75 -12.74 19.34 2.22
C THR A 75 -12.78 17.81 2.12
N ASN A 76 -11.91 17.19 1.31
CA ASN A 76 -11.98 15.77 1.02
C ASN A 76 -11.11 14.94 1.99
N ILE A 77 -11.67 13.85 2.48
CA ILE A 77 -10.97 12.91 3.35
C ILE A 77 -10.18 11.95 2.45
N PRO A 78 -8.89 11.67 2.73
CA PRO A 78 -8.12 10.67 1.98
C PRO A 78 -8.86 9.33 1.92
N CYS A 79 -8.90 8.74 0.73
CA CYS A 79 -9.63 7.52 0.45
C CYS A 79 -8.67 6.38 0.13
N TRP A 80 -8.91 5.23 0.74
CA TRP A 80 -8.18 4.01 0.47
C TRP A 80 -8.85 3.23 -0.66
N PHE A 81 -8.04 2.64 -1.53
CA PHE A 81 -8.50 1.81 -2.64
C PHE A 81 -7.67 0.52 -2.72
N THR A 82 -8.32 -0.59 -3.04
CA THR A 82 -7.63 -1.83 -3.47
C THR A 82 -7.50 -1.85 -4.99
N VAL A 83 -6.37 -2.34 -5.49
CA VAL A 83 -6.18 -2.58 -6.93
C VAL A 83 -6.78 -3.93 -7.31
N SER A 84 -7.66 -3.93 -8.31
CA SER A 84 -8.28 -5.16 -8.83
C SER A 84 -7.24 -6.05 -9.53
N PRO A 85 -7.32 -7.39 -9.38
CA PRO A 85 -6.46 -8.31 -10.12
C PRO A 85 -6.73 -8.24 -11.63
N ILE A 86 -5.76 -8.74 -12.40
CA ILE A 86 -5.82 -8.87 -13.87
C ILE A 86 -7.04 -9.74 -14.24
N PRO A 87 -7.85 -9.38 -15.28
CA PRO A 87 -7.63 -8.33 -16.27
C PRO A 87 -8.39 -7.02 -16.00
N LYS A 88 -9.09 -6.88 -14.87
CA LYS A 88 -10.00 -5.76 -14.65
C LYS A 88 -9.32 -4.51 -14.05
N GLN A 89 -8.00 -4.53 -13.81
CA GLN A 89 -7.20 -3.52 -13.09
C GLN A 89 -7.89 -2.14 -12.93
N LYS A 90 -8.65 -2.01 -11.85
CA LYS A 90 -9.41 -0.81 -11.47
C LYS A 90 -9.26 -0.59 -9.98
N LEU A 91 -9.28 0.66 -9.54
CA LEU A 91 -9.36 0.97 -8.11
C LEU A 91 -10.77 0.70 -7.57
N LYS A 92 -10.86 -0.11 -6.52
CA LYS A 92 -12.09 -0.32 -5.75
C LYS A 92 -11.97 0.38 -4.39
N PRO A 93 -12.96 1.19 -3.99
CA PRO A 93 -12.88 1.91 -2.72
C PRO A 93 -12.96 0.97 -1.52
N ILE A 94 -12.15 1.26 -0.52
CA ILE A 94 -12.20 0.68 0.83
C ILE A 94 -13.13 1.56 1.69
N PRO A 95 -13.85 0.99 2.68
CA PRO A 95 -14.63 1.80 3.62
C PRO A 95 -13.84 2.97 4.18
N SER A 96 -14.45 4.16 4.11
CA SER A 96 -13.81 5.41 4.52
C SER A 96 -13.29 5.30 5.95
N PHE A 97 -12.16 5.95 6.18
CA PHE A 97 -11.61 6.09 7.52
C PHE A 97 -12.69 6.68 8.45
N PRO A 98 -12.85 6.19 9.70
CA PRO A 98 -14.00 6.55 10.52
C PRO A 98 -14.15 8.06 10.66
N GLN A 99 -15.29 8.63 10.22
CA GLN A 99 -15.50 10.09 10.09
C GLN A 99 -15.23 10.90 11.37
N GLN A 100 -15.41 10.29 12.55
CA GLN A 100 -15.09 10.92 13.85
C GLN A 100 -13.59 11.10 14.10
N GLN A 101 -12.75 10.54 13.25
CA GLN A 101 -11.31 10.44 13.38
C GLN A 101 -10.70 11.06 12.13
N GLN A 102 -10.54 12.38 12.09
CA GLN A 102 -9.83 13.07 11.00
C GLN A 102 -8.58 12.28 10.58
N TYR A 103 -8.45 12.00 9.27
CA TYR A 103 -7.32 11.25 8.75
C TYR A 103 -6.02 12.00 9.09
N PRO A 104 -5.03 11.32 9.69
CA PRO A 104 -3.80 11.99 10.09
C PRO A 104 -2.98 12.41 8.86
N GLN A 105 -2.38 13.59 8.92
CA GLN A 105 -1.41 14.06 7.92
C GLN A 105 -0.04 13.43 8.17
N SER A 106 0.64 12.97 7.12
CA SER A 106 1.92 12.26 7.20
C SER A 106 1.96 11.11 8.24
N PRO A 107 0.99 10.17 8.24
CA PRO A 107 1.06 9.00 9.10
C PRO A 107 2.13 8.03 8.58
N SER A 108 2.56 7.12 9.45
CA SER A 108 3.29 5.94 9.01
C SER A 108 2.28 4.84 8.69
N VAL A 109 2.46 4.15 7.56
CA VAL A 109 1.61 3.03 7.16
C VAL A 109 2.42 1.75 7.13
N VAL A 110 1.89 0.69 7.75
CA VAL A 110 2.49 -0.64 7.79
C VAL A 110 1.42 -1.67 7.46
N SER A 111 1.79 -2.72 6.75
CA SER A 111 0.93 -3.88 6.51
C SER A 111 1.53 -5.12 7.19
N ILE A 112 0.68 -5.92 7.83
CA ILE A 112 1.02 -7.25 8.35
C ILE A 112 -0.14 -8.17 8.00
N GLY A 113 0.13 -9.17 7.15
CA GLY A 113 -0.93 -10.04 6.64
C GLY A 113 -2.05 -9.22 6.00
N SER A 114 -3.29 -9.51 6.41
CA SER A 114 -4.50 -8.87 5.90
C SER A 114 -4.81 -7.49 6.49
N GLU A 115 -3.90 -6.89 7.25
CA GLU A 115 -4.17 -5.72 8.06
C GLU A 115 -3.29 -4.52 7.70
N ILE A 116 -3.91 -3.34 7.63
CA ILE A 116 -3.23 -2.06 7.36
C ILE A 116 -3.26 -1.20 8.62
N TYR A 117 -2.09 -0.80 9.08
CA TYR A 117 -1.88 -0.02 10.29
C TYR A 117 -1.57 1.43 9.93
N ILE A 118 -2.37 2.36 10.43
CA ILE A 118 -2.18 3.81 10.34
C ILE A 118 -1.66 4.31 11.69
N ILE A 119 -0.41 4.74 11.72
CA ILE A 119 0.35 5.02 12.93
C ILE A 119 0.71 6.50 13.00
N GLY A 120 0.27 7.17 14.06
CA GLY A 120 0.63 8.55 14.35
C GLY A 120 0.13 9.55 13.31
N GLY A 121 1.03 10.42 12.85
CA GLY A 121 0.76 11.56 11.98
C GLY A 121 0.28 12.80 12.73
N PHE A 122 0.00 13.87 11.98
CA PHE A 122 -0.53 15.12 12.50
C PHE A 122 -2.06 15.10 12.47
N VAL A 123 -2.67 15.30 13.64
CA VAL A 123 -4.11 15.50 13.80
C VAL A 123 -4.30 16.89 14.40
N LYS A 124 -5.05 17.76 13.71
CA LYS A 124 -5.22 19.18 14.10
C LYS A 124 -3.87 19.88 14.40
N GLY A 125 -2.88 19.66 13.52
CA GLY A 125 -1.53 20.23 13.62
C GLY A 125 -0.64 19.63 14.71
N LYS A 126 -1.11 18.65 15.49
CA LYS A 126 -0.35 18.02 16.58
C LYS A 126 0.00 16.58 16.26
N ARG A 127 1.22 16.16 16.61
CA ARG A 127 1.65 14.75 16.51
C ARG A 127 0.72 13.87 17.35
N SER A 128 0.37 12.71 16.81
CA SER A 128 -0.59 11.79 17.40
C SER A 128 0.07 10.54 17.96
N ARG A 129 -0.49 9.99 19.04
CA ARG A 129 -0.15 8.66 19.58
C ARG A 129 -1.06 7.55 19.03
N ARG A 130 -2.06 7.92 18.23
CA ARG A 130 -3.14 7.02 17.80
C ARG A 130 -2.62 6.01 16.80
N VAL A 131 -3.20 4.81 16.88
CA VAL A 131 -2.95 3.69 15.98
C VAL A 131 -4.32 3.16 15.58
N SER A 132 -4.58 3.13 14.28
CA SER A 132 -5.83 2.59 13.72
C SER A 132 -5.47 1.46 12.78
N VAL A 133 -6.28 0.41 12.78
CA VAL A 133 -6.07 -0.76 11.94
C VAL A 133 -7.30 -0.97 11.08
N PHE A 134 -7.07 -1.17 9.79
CA PHE A 134 -8.07 -1.68 8.88
C PHE A 134 -7.81 -3.16 8.65
N ASP A 135 -8.78 -4.00 9.00
CA ASP A 135 -8.75 -5.41 8.65
C ASP A 135 -9.45 -5.59 7.31
N CYS A 136 -8.66 -5.96 6.30
CA CYS A 136 -9.15 -6.11 4.94
C CYS A 136 -9.99 -7.38 4.72
N ARG A 137 -10.15 -8.26 5.74
CA ARG A 137 -11.06 -9.41 5.71
C ARG A 137 -12.46 -9.02 6.17
N SER A 138 -12.54 -8.37 7.34
CA SER A 138 -13.81 -7.92 7.92
C SER A 138 -14.29 -6.58 7.36
N HIS A 139 -13.43 -5.87 6.62
CA HIS A 139 -13.67 -4.50 6.13
C HIS A 139 -13.99 -3.52 7.26
N GLN A 140 -13.39 -3.72 8.43
CA GLN A 140 -13.63 -2.90 9.61
C GLN A 140 -12.37 -2.17 10.05
N TRP A 141 -12.58 -0.94 10.52
CA TRP A 141 -11.59 -0.17 11.23
C TRP A 141 -11.70 -0.44 12.73
N ARG A 142 -10.57 -0.65 13.39
CA ARG A 142 -10.47 -0.72 14.85
C ARG A 142 -9.33 0.13 15.38
N ARG A 143 -9.37 0.45 16.67
CA ARG A 143 -8.27 1.15 17.36
C ARG A 143 -7.39 0.13 18.05
N LEU A 144 -6.09 0.40 18.03
CA LEU A 144 -5.13 -0.28 18.90
C LEU A 144 -4.70 0.62 20.06
N PRO A 145 -4.06 0.04 21.09
CA PRO A 145 -3.41 0.82 22.13
C PRO A 145 -2.48 1.88 21.55
N LYS A 146 -2.46 3.03 22.22
CA LYS A 146 -1.70 4.20 21.79
C LYS A 146 -0.22 3.95 21.96
N MET A 147 0.60 4.48 21.05
CA MET A 147 2.04 4.58 21.23
C MET A 147 2.38 5.33 22.51
N ARG A 148 3.57 5.12 23.05
CA ARG A 148 4.10 5.87 24.19
C ARG A 148 4.27 7.34 23.84
N LEU A 149 4.88 7.62 22.68
CA LEU A 149 5.16 8.99 22.24
C LEU A 149 4.36 9.41 20.99
N PRO A 150 3.96 10.68 20.90
CA PRO A 150 3.30 11.21 19.71
C PRO A 150 4.30 11.35 18.56
N ARG A 151 3.96 10.79 17.40
CA ARG A 151 4.84 10.72 16.22
C ARG A 151 4.13 11.21 14.97
N ALA A 152 4.87 11.78 14.03
CA ALA A 152 4.43 12.06 12.65
C ALA A 152 5.63 11.99 11.71
N ALA A 153 5.41 11.56 10.46
CA ALA A 153 6.48 11.26 9.50
C ALA A 153 7.57 10.33 10.09
N ALA A 154 7.16 9.36 10.91
CA ALA A 154 8.06 8.34 11.44
C ALA A 154 8.32 7.29 10.35
N ALA A 155 9.47 6.65 10.40
CA ALA A 155 9.69 5.43 9.64
C ALA A 155 9.02 4.28 10.39
N ALA A 156 8.33 3.40 9.66
CA ALA A 156 7.74 2.22 10.25
C ALA A 156 7.80 1.04 9.29
N GLY A 157 7.85 -0.18 9.82
CA GLY A 157 7.86 -1.39 9.03
C GLY A 157 7.55 -2.62 9.88
N ALA A 158 7.08 -3.68 9.21
CA ALA A 158 6.88 -4.97 9.84
C ALA A 158 8.23 -5.73 9.94
N CYS A 159 8.49 -6.35 11.09
CA CYS A 159 9.65 -7.20 11.32
C CYS A 159 9.23 -8.33 12.26
N ASN A 160 9.34 -9.58 11.81
CA ASN A 160 8.99 -10.78 12.59
C ASN A 160 7.58 -10.73 13.19
N GLY A 161 6.59 -10.25 12.42
CA GLY A 161 5.20 -10.11 12.86
C GLY A 161 4.95 -8.96 13.84
N LYS A 162 5.97 -8.19 14.22
CA LYS A 162 5.87 -6.97 15.03
C LYS A 162 6.03 -5.73 14.17
N ILE A 163 5.50 -4.61 14.63
CA ILE A 163 5.67 -3.32 13.97
C ILE A 163 6.78 -2.56 14.68
N ARG A 164 7.79 -2.15 13.93
CA ARG A 164 8.84 -1.24 14.39
C ARG A 164 8.50 0.18 13.94
N VAL A 165 8.60 1.14 14.85
CA VAL A 165 8.38 2.58 14.56
C VAL A 165 9.58 3.37 15.06
N MET A 166 10.14 4.23 14.20
CA MET A 166 11.35 5.00 14.49
C MET A 166 11.21 6.48 14.09
N GLY A 167 11.66 7.37 14.96
CA GLY A 167 11.65 8.81 14.72
C GLY A 167 10.28 9.45 14.69
N GLY A 168 10.19 10.64 14.07
CA GLY A 168 8.97 11.43 13.99
C GLY A 168 8.48 12.04 15.32
N CYS A 169 9.20 11.85 16.43
CA CYS A 169 8.88 12.39 17.75
C CYS A 169 9.62 13.70 18.04
N ARG A 170 9.20 14.42 19.09
CA ARG A 170 9.92 15.60 19.60
C ARG A 170 11.01 15.29 20.63
N SER A 171 11.09 14.04 21.10
CA SER A 171 12.07 13.67 22.13
C SER A 171 13.50 13.85 21.60
N LYS A 172 14.36 14.34 22.49
CA LYS A 172 15.81 14.43 22.26
C LYS A 172 16.56 13.23 22.85
N ASN A 173 15.86 12.30 23.49
CA ASN A 173 16.45 11.09 24.03
C ASN A 173 16.49 10.00 22.95
N VAL A 174 17.65 9.38 22.72
CA VAL A 174 17.79 8.28 21.77
C VAL A 174 16.94 7.07 22.15
N HIS A 175 16.72 6.83 23.44
CA HIS A 175 15.90 5.72 23.94
C HIS A 175 14.41 5.89 23.63
N ASP A 176 14.00 7.10 23.29
CA ASP A 176 12.62 7.42 22.91
C ASP A 176 12.40 7.29 21.40
N TRP A 177 13.46 7.07 20.64
CA TRP A 177 13.41 7.18 19.20
C TRP A 177 12.74 5.98 18.55
N GLU A 178 12.70 4.83 19.23
CA GLU A 178 12.18 3.57 18.71
C GLU A 178 11.16 2.91 19.65
N GLU A 179 10.10 2.39 19.06
CA GLU A 179 9.05 1.61 19.72
C GLU A 179 8.68 0.40 18.85
N PHE A 180 8.32 -0.71 19.50
CA PHE A 180 7.80 -1.91 18.88
C PHE A 180 6.37 -2.14 19.33
N CYS A 181 5.49 -2.49 18.40
CA CYS A 181 4.15 -2.99 18.69
C CYS A 181 4.11 -4.47 18.36
N ASP A 182 3.62 -5.27 19.30
CA ASP A 182 3.19 -6.64 19.02
C ASP A 182 1.66 -6.62 18.83
N PRO A 183 1.16 -6.76 17.58
CA PRO A 183 -0.27 -6.72 17.33
C PRO A 183 -1.04 -7.92 17.92
N LYS A 184 -0.35 -9.03 18.25
CA LYS A 184 -1.00 -10.21 18.84
C LYS A 184 -1.36 -9.98 20.30
N THR A 185 -0.46 -9.34 21.05
CA THR A 185 -0.67 -8.99 22.46
C THR A 185 -1.26 -7.58 22.62
N ASN A 186 -1.31 -6.79 21.54
CA ASN A 186 -1.68 -5.38 21.55
C ASN A 186 -0.80 -4.54 22.49
N THR A 187 0.48 -4.90 22.65
CA THR A 187 1.41 -4.19 23.55
C THR A 187 2.43 -3.36 22.78
N TRP A 188 2.78 -2.21 23.37
CA TRP A 188 3.89 -1.38 22.92
C TRP A 188 5.07 -1.53 23.87
N GLU A 189 6.24 -1.79 23.32
CA GLU A 189 7.49 -1.94 24.05
C GLU A 189 8.52 -0.96 23.49
N SER A 190 9.28 -0.34 24.39
CA SER A 190 10.44 0.46 24.00
C SER A 190 11.67 -0.40 24.24
N LYS A 191 12.50 -0.54 23.20
CA LYS A 191 13.78 -1.23 23.34
C LYS A 191 14.88 -0.19 23.41
N THR A 192 15.78 -0.35 24.38
CA THR A 192 16.99 0.48 24.45
C THR A 192 17.84 0.20 23.22
N LEU A 193 17.96 1.21 22.35
CA LEU A 193 18.95 1.18 21.29
C LEU A 193 20.34 1.32 21.90
N ASN A 194 21.19 0.29 21.73
CA ASN A 194 22.65 0.39 21.91
C ASN A 194 23.31 0.92 20.64
N PHE A 195 22.65 1.86 19.94
CA PHE A 195 23.19 2.47 18.73
C PHE A 195 23.50 3.93 19.01
N THR A 196 24.76 4.30 18.84
CA THR A 196 25.11 5.69 18.56
C THR A 196 24.50 6.00 17.20
N ILE A 197 23.47 6.86 17.14
CA ILE A 197 22.97 7.35 15.85
C ILE A 197 24.09 8.19 15.23
N GLN A 198 24.93 7.52 14.43
CA GLN A 198 25.98 8.18 13.68
C GLN A 198 25.36 9.16 12.68
N GLN A 199 26.11 10.20 12.35
CA GLN A 199 25.67 11.13 11.32
C GLN A 199 25.66 10.42 9.96
N ASN A 200 24.62 10.67 9.16
CA ASN A 200 24.47 10.22 7.77
C ASN A 200 24.21 8.71 7.54
N MET A 201 23.48 8.05 8.42
CA MET A 201 23.00 6.67 8.16
C MET A 201 21.78 6.65 7.22
N SER A 202 21.62 5.58 6.44
CA SER A 202 20.40 5.33 5.67
C SER A 202 19.74 4.02 6.11
N ILE A 203 18.41 4.03 6.20
CA ILE A 203 17.62 2.85 6.57
C ILE A 203 16.46 2.66 5.60
N CYS A 204 16.08 1.40 5.36
CA CYS A 204 14.89 1.05 4.58
C CYS A 204 13.88 0.39 5.51
N MET A 205 12.66 0.92 5.60
CA MET A 205 11.56 0.34 6.38
C MET A 205 10.22 0.58 5.69
N GLY A 206 9.38 -0.44 5.62
CA GLY A 206 8.03 -0.32 5.05
C GLY A 206 8.01 0.13 3.59
N GLY A 207 8.96 -0.35 2.78
CA GLY A 207 9.08 0.03 1.36
C GLY A 207 9.52 1.49 1.14
N LYS A 208 10.14 2.12 2.15
CA LYS A 208 10.62 3.49 2.09
C LYS A 208 12.06 3.59 2.56
N ARG A 209 12.87 4.40 1.88
CA ARG A 209 14.24 4.73 2.27
C ARG A 209 14.29 6.07 2.99
N TYR A 210 14.94 6.08 4.14
CA TYR A 210 15.12 7.25 4.97
C TYR A 210 16.60 7.57 5.15
N GLN A 211 16.90 8.85 5.29
CA GLN A 211 18.19 9.36 5.72
C GLN A 211 18.10 9.85 7.17
N ILE A 212 19.03 9.41 7.98
CA ILE A 212 19.15 9.73 9.40
C ILE A 212 20.32 10.70 9.58
N ASN A 213 20.00 11.91 10.08
CA ASN A 213 20.98 12.94 10.40
C ASN A 213 20.79 13.34 11.87
N GLY A 214 21.47 12.63 12.77
CA GLY A 214 21.20 12.72 14.21
C GLY A 214 19.76 12.28 14.52
N LEU A 215 19.03 13.02 15.37
CA LEU A 215 17.63 12.74 15.71
C LEU A 215 16.62 13.30 14.69
N LYS A 216 17.03 13.41 13.42
CA LYS A 216 16.17 13.81 12.31
C LYS A 216 16.12 12.70 11.27
N LEU A 217 14.90 12.39 10.84
CA LEU A 217 14.60 11.39 9.83
C LEU A 217 14.00 12.10 8.62
N ASN A 218 14.58 11.89 7.44
CA ASN A 218 14.10 12.46 6.18
C ASN A 218 13.76 11.32 5.22
N LEU A 219 12.50 11.25 4.76
CA LEU A 219 12.12 10.35 3.67
C LEU A 219 12.87 10.77 2.40
N LYS A 220 13.45 9.80 1.70
CA LYS A 220 14.16 10.04 0.44
C LYS A 220 13.39 9.55 -0.77
N THR A 221 12.89 8.32 -0.72
CA THR A 221 12.24 7.66 -1.85
C THR A 221 11.50 6.39 -1.40
N ASP A 222 10.54 5.95 -2.19
CA ASP A 222 9.97 4.61 -2.13
C ASP A 222 10.93 3.57 -2.76
N VAL A 223 11.01 2.42 -2.11
CA VAL A 223 11.92 1.33 -2.48
C VAL A 223 11.25 -0.02 -2.33
N CYS A 224 11.68 -0.99 -3.13
CA CYS A 224 11.32 -2.39 -2.92
C CYS A 224 12.53 -3.29 -3.12
N PHE A 225 12.55 -4.40 -2.38
CA PHE A 225 13.55 -5.44 -2.57
C PHE A 225 13.02 -6.49 -3.54
N VAL A 226 13.88 -6.93 -4.45
CA VAL A 226 13.54 -7.86 -5.51
C VAL A 226 14.64 -8.90 -5.64
N ASP A 227 14.26 -10.17 -5.68
CA ASP A 227 15.17 -11.27 -5.99
C ASP A 227 15.32 -11.39 -7.51
N ILE A 228 16.53 -11.16 -8.00
CA ILE A 228 16.90 -11.30 -9.41
C ILE A 228 18.04 -12.30 -9.46
N GLU A 229 17.82 -13.45 -10.10
CA GLU A 229 18.84 -14.52 -10.22
C GLU A 229 19.47 -14.95 -8.87
N ASN A 230 18.63 -15.08 -7.84
CA ASN A 230 19.03 -15.41 -6.45
C ASN A 230 19.86 -14.33 -5.72
N GLU A 231 19.95 -13.12 -6.28
CA GLU A 231 20.57 -11.97 -5.65
C GLU A 231 19.51 -10.93 -5.27
N LEU A 232 19.61 -10.40 -4.05
CA LEU A 232 18.66 -9.40 -3.55
C LEU A 232 19.09 -8.00 -4.01
N CYS A 233 18.30 -7.40 -4.89
CA CYS A 233 18.50 -6.04 -5.37
C CYS A 233 17.50 -5.07 -4.74
N LEU A 234 17.96 -3.83 -4.52
CA LEU A 234 17.10 -2.72 -4.12
C LEU A 234 16.67 -1.95 -5.36
N ILE A 235 15.37 -1.86 -5.60
CA ILE A 235 14.78 -0.98 -6.63
C ILE A 235 14.25 0.27 -5.93
N SER A 236 14.47 1.44 -6.53
CA SER A 236 14.06 2.73 -5.99
C SER A 236 13.54 3.65 -7.09
N VAL A 237 12.65 4.57 -6.70
CA VAL A 237 12.14 5.61 -7.61
C VAL A 237 12.87 6.91 -7.32
N SER A 238 13.71 7.39 -8.23
CA SER A 238 14.42 8.66 -8.05
C SER A 238 14.35 9.48 -9.33
N ASN A 239 14.19 10.79 -9.21
CA ASN A 239 14.06 11.69 -10.36
C ASN A 239 13.10 11.15 -11.43
N ARG A 240 11.97 10.56 -10.98
CA ARG A 240 10.90 10.03 -11.84
C ARG A 240 11.30 8.82 -12.70
N LYS A 241 12.42 8.18 -12.41
CA LYS A 241 12.97 6.98 -13.07
C LYS A 241 13.19 5.84 -12.06
N LEU A 242 13.32 4.62 -12.58
CA LEU A 242 13.69 3.47 -11.75
C LEU A 242 15.20 3.31 -11.70
N PHE A 243 15.70 3.15 -10.49
CA PHE A 243 17.09 2.84 -10.22
C PHE A 243 17.19 1.53 -9.46
N TRP A 244 18.24 0.77 -9.73
CA TRP A 244 18.56 -0.44 -9.02
C TRP A 244 19.94 -0.33 -8.36
N HIS A 245 20.10 -1.05 -7.25
CA HIS A 245 21.31 -1.06 -6.46
C HIS A 245 21.52 -2.44 -5.85
N GLU A 246 22.71 -2.99 -6.01
CA GLU A 246 23.12 -4.22 -5.32
C GLU A 246 23.52 -3.92 -3.89
N LEU A 247 23.15 -4.80 -2.96
CA LEU A 247 23.49 -4.65 -1.54
C LEU A 247 24.98 -4.94 -1.22
N LYS A 248 25.84 -5.01 -2.25
CA LYS A 248 27.28 -5.26 -2.11
C LYS A 248 28.03 -3.93 -1.88
N PRO A 249 29.04 -3.90 -1.00
CA PRO A 249 29.80 -2.68 -0.73
C PRO A 249 30.46 -2.12 -1.99
N GLY A 250 30.34 -0.79 -2.20
CA GLY A 250 30.96 -0.10 -3.33
C GLY A 250 30.14 -0.08 -4.63
N CYS A 251 28.96 -0.70 -4.65
CA CYS A 251 28.07 -0.67 -5.81
C CYS A 251 27.43 0.72 -6.02
N VAL A 252 27.39 1.16 -7.27
CA VAL A 252 26.75 2.41 -7.67
C VAL A 252 25.29 2.13 -8.02
N SER A 253 24.41 3.10 -7.77
CA SER A 253 23.02 3.03 -8.22
C SER A 253 22.97 3.24 -9.74
N CYS A 254 22.36 2.32 -10.46
CA CYS A 254 22.24 2.38 -11.92
C CYS A 254 20.77 2.56 -12.34
N GLU A 255 20.53 3.24 -13.45
CA GLU A 255 19.18 3.34 -14.04
C GLU A 255 18.77 1.98 -14.63
N VAL A 256 17.48 1.66 -14.59
CA VAL A 256 16.92 0.47 -15.22
C VAL A 256 16.63 0.76 -16.71
N ASN A 257 17.13 -0.09 -17.61
CA ASN A 257 16.95 0.02 -19.05
C ASN A 257 15.67 -0.69 -19.54
N GLY A 258 15.26 -0.49 -20.80
CA GLY A 258 14.15 -1.25 -21.42
C GLY A 258 12.74 -0.70 -21.11
N LEU A 259 12.67 0.43 -20.41
CA LEU A 259 11.42 1.08 -19.99
C LEU A 259 11.05 2.27 -20.89
N GLU A 260 11.58 2.31 -22.12
CA GLU A 260 11.36 3.40 -23.08
C GLU A 260 9.89 3.51 -23.49
N GLN A 261 9.17 2.38 -23.49
CA GLN A 261 7.72 2.33 -23.71
C GLN A 261 6.93 3.10 -22.64
N LEU A 262 7.53 3.30 -21.46
CA LEU A 262 6.97 4.10 -20.38
C LEU A 262 7.60 5.51 -20.32
N SER A 263 8.50 5.89 -21.23
CA SER A 263 9.43 7.04 -21.04
C SER A 263 8.86 8.45 -21.04
N SER A 264 7.55 8.66 -21.23
CA SER A 264 6.90 9.95 -20.97
C SER A 264 6.36 10.08 -19.54
N HIS A 265 6.54 9.06 -18.70
CA HIS A 265 5.80 8.92 -17.45
C HIS A 265 6.68 9.07 -16.21
N CYS A 266 6.17 9.82 -15.24
CA CYS A 266 6.91 10.15 -14.03
C CYS A 266 6.59 9.14 -12.93
N PHE A 267 7.44 8.12 -12.74
CA PHE A 267 7.20 7.13 -11.68
C PHE A 267 7.14 7.81 -10.30
N ILE A 268 6.14 7.40 -9.52
CA ILE A 268 5.87 7.92 -8.17
C ILE A 268 6.07 6.81 -7.14
N LEU A 269 5.68 5.57 -7.46
CA LEU A 269 5.70 4.47 -6.52
C LEU A 269 6.19 3.18 -7.21
N VAL A 270 6.97 2.40 -6.46
CA VAL A 270 7.34 1.02 -6.80
C VAL A 270 6.97 0.10 -5.63
N ALA A 271 6.37 -1.04 -5.94
CA ALA A 271 6.04 -2.07 -4.97
C ALA A 271 6.30 -3.45 -5.57
N ARG A 272 6.66 -4.43 -4.73
CA ARG A 272 6.87 -5.81 -5.17
C ARG A 272 5.56 -6.42 -5.68
N SER A 273 5.59 -7.03 -6.86
CA SER A 273 4.43 -7.71 -7.48
C SER A 273 4.61 -9.22 -7.34
N GLY A 274 4.26 -9.77 -6.17
CA GLY A 274 4.39 -11.21 -5.92
C GLY A 274 5.84 -11.72 -5.78
N GLY A 275 6.08 -12.98 -6.15
CA GLY A 275 7.40 -13.62 -6.08
C GLY A 275 8.31 -13.32 -7.27
N GLY A 276 9.62 -13.39 -7.05
CA GLY A 276 10.65 -13.29 -8.11
C GLY A 276 10.99 -11.85 -8.51
N ALA A 277 11.39 -11.68 -9.78
CA ALA A 277 11.92 -10.44 -10.35
C ALA A 277 10.83 -9.41 -10.78
N ARG A 278 9.65 -9.43 -10.16
CA ARG A 278 8.47 -8.67 -10.58
C ARG A 278 8.14 -7.52 -9.65
N VAL A 279 7.80 -6.36 -10.23
CA VAL A 279 7.34 -5.18 -9.50
C VAL A 279 6.17 -4.53 -10.19
N THR A 280 5.32 -3.86 -9.41
CA THR A 280 4.35 -2.90 -9.92
C THR A 280 4.91 -1.50 -9.77
N VAL A 281 4.80 -0.69 -10.82
CA VAL A 281 5.13 0.73 -10.81
C VAL A 281 3.91 1.56 -11.11
N TRP A 282 3.92 2.78 -10.58
CA TRP A 282 2.78 3.70 -10.64
C TRP A 282 3.23 5.08 -11.00
N TRP A 283 2.41 5.75 -11.79
CA TRP A 283 2.64 7.14 -12.17
C TRP A 283 1.31 7.83 -12.41
N LYS A 284 1.41 9.15 -12.53
CA LYS A 284 0.32 10.03 -12.90
C LYS A 284 0.54 10.50 -14.34
N SER A 285 -0.53 10.52 -15.12
CA SER A 285 -0.58 11.16 -16.44
C SER A 285 -1.61 12.28 -16.39
N VAL A 286 -1.26 13.47 -16.89
CA VAL A 286 -2.18 14.62 -16.94
C VAL A 286 -2.50 14.89 -18.39
N MET A 287 -3.77 14.75 -18.74
CA MET A 287 -4.31 15.06 -20.06
C MET A 287 -4.96 16.44 -20.00
N LYS A 288 -4.45 17.38 -20.80
CA LYS A 288 -5.13 18.67 -20.99
C LYS A 288 -6.22 18.51 -22.02
N ILE A 289 -7.48 18.77 -21.64
CA ILE A 289 -8.59 18.78 -22.56
C ILE A 289 -8.68 20.20 -23.13
N LEU A 290 -8.39 20.35 -24.42
CA LEU A 290 -8.60 21.59 -25.15
C LEU A 290 -10.08 21.69 -25.53
N ASP A 291 -10.83 22.57 -24.88
CA ASP A 291 -12.21 22.86 -25.27
C ASP A 291 -12.21 23.70 -26.56
N LEU A 292 -12.50 23.06 -27.70
CA LEU A 292 -12.66 23.72 -29.00
C LEU A 292 -13.81 24.76 -29.04
N GLN A 293 -14.70 24.78 -28.04
CA GLN A 293 -15.81 25.75 -27.95
C GLN A 293 -15.41 27.11 -27.35
N GLN A 294 -14.26 27.23 -26.67
CA GLN A 294 -13.80 28.52 -26.13
C GLN A 294 -13.17 29.44 -27.19
N TYR A 295 -12.89 28.95 -28.40
CA TYR A 295 -12.31 29.76 -29.47
C TYR A 295 -13.32 30.72 -30.13
N LEU A 296 -14.62 30.58 -29.88
CA LEU A 296 -15.68 31.41 -30.48
C LEU A 296 -16.29 32.46 -29.55
N LEU A 297 -15.90 32.50 -28.28
CA LEU A 297 -16.37 33.51 -27.32
C LEU A 297 -15.16 34.17 -26.66
N GLN A 298 -14.70 35.28 -27.25
CA GLN A 298 -13.80 36.23 -26.62
C GLN A 298 -14.54 36.92 -25.47
N ASP A 299 -14.42 36.39 -24.26
CA ASP A 299 -14.57 37.19 -23.04
C ASP A 299 -13.73 36.61 -21.89
N CYS A 300 -13.10 37.52 -21.16
CA CYS A 300 -11.91 37.29 -20.33
C CYS A 300 -12.21 36.76 -18.91
N HIS A 301 -11.20 36.10 -18.32
CA HIS A 301 -11.04 35.76 -16.90
C HIS A 301 -11.71 34.48 -16.36
N SER A 302 -11.45 33.33 -17.00
CA SER A 302 -11.10 32.11 -16.26
C SER A 302 -10.40 31.13 -17.21
N THR A 303 -9.07 31.04 -17.17
CA THR A 303 -8.33 29.97 -17.86
C THR A 303 -8.49 28.67 -17.07
N GLY A 304 -9.73 28.18 -17.00
CA GLY A 304 -10.04 26.86 -16.46
C GLY A 304 -9.74 25.81 -17.51
N GLU A 305 -8.46 25.58 -17.83
CA GLU A 305 -8.08 24.40 -18.60
C GLU A 305 -8.60 23.16 -17.85
N ARG A 306 -9.59 22.47 -18.44
CA ARG A 306 -10.12 21.23 -17.86
C ARG A 306 -9.04 20.17 -18.06
N CYS A 307 -8.36 19.81 -16.97
CA CYS A 307 -7.37 18.73 -16.97
C CYS A 307 -7.98 17.46 -16.41
N GLU A 308 -7.65 16.33 -17.01
CA GLU A 308 -7.98 15.01 -16.49
C GLU A 308 -6.68 14.36 -15.98
N THR A 309 -6.68 13.94 -14.71
CA THR A 309 -5.57 13.18 -14.14
C THR A 309 -5.90 11.70 -14.20
N GLN A 310 -5.04 10.94 -14.86
CA GLN A 310 -5.09 9.49 -14.94
C GLN A 310 -4.03 8.89 -14.02
N ILE A 311 -4.46 7.89 -13.24
CA ILE A 311 -3.57 7.06 -12.44
C ILE A 311 -3.30 5.79 -13.22
N CYS A 312 -2.03 5.55 -13.50
CA CYS A 312 -1.58 4.43 -14.29
C CYS A 312 -0.76 3.47 -13.44
N CYS A 313 -0.83 2.20 -13.81
CA CYS A 313 -0.03 1.13 -13.22
C CYS A 313 0.51 0.22 -14.33
N ALA A 314 1.73 -0.26 -14.13
CA ALA A 314 2.32 -1.31 -14.93
C ALA A 314 3.00 -2.36 -14.05
N GLU A 315 3.05 -3.59 -14.55
CA GLU A 315 3.93 -4.62 -14.01
C GLU A 315 5.17 -4.75 -14.88
N ILE A 316 6.32 -4.75 -14.22
CA ILE A 316 7.63 -4.87 -14.83
C ILE A 316 8.28 -6.14 -14.30
N VAL A 317 8.79 -6.98 -15.21
CA VAL A 317 9.69 -8.09 -14.90
C VAL A 317 11.11 -7.61 -15.17
N PHE A 318 12.02 -7.86 -14.23
CA PHE A 318 13.43 -7.55 -14.43
C PHE A 318 14.22 -8.77 -14.91
N GLU A 319 15.17 -8.50 -15.80
CA GLU A 319 16.17 -9.44 -16.29
C GLU A 319 17.54 -8.79 -16.14
N ARG A 320 18.51 -9.54 -15.62
CA ARG A 320 19.88 -9.05 -15.51
C ARG A 320 20.61 -9.31 -16.82
N ARG A 321 21.35 -8.32 -17.31
CA ARG A 321 22.19 -8.45 -18.50
C ARG A 321 23.62 -8.09 -18.16
N GLY A 322 24.42 -9.11 -17.85
CA GLY A 322 25.78 -8.93 -17.38
C GLY A 322 25.87 -8.37 -15.96
N LEU A 323 27.02 -7.76 -15.63
CA LEU A 323 27.31 -7.39 -14.24
C LEU A 323 26.72 -6.04 -13.81
N GLN A 324 26.44 -5.12 -14.74
CA GLN A 324 26.07 -3.74 -14.40
C GLN A 324 24.78 -3.24 -15.05
N GLU A 325 24.02 -4.11 -15.71
CA GLU A 325 22.77 -3.71 -16.33
C GLU A 325 21.59 -4.54 -15.82
N LEU A 326 20.50 -3.82 -15.54
CA LEU A 326 19.20 -4.40 -15.28
C LEU A 326 18.22 -3.86 -16.30
N TRP A 327 17.53 -4.78 -16.96
CA TRP A 327 16.52 -4.47 -17.97
C TRP A 327 15.14 -4.79 -17.43
N GLY A 328 14.19 -3.87 -17.64
CA GLY A 328 12.79 -4.05 -17.29
C GLY A 328 11.93 -4.33 -18.51
N PHE A 329 11.05 -5.31 -18.40
CA PHE A 329 10.07 -5.68 -19.42
C PHE A 329 8.66 -5.44 -18.91
N VAL A 330 7.94 -4.55 -19.58
CA VAL A 330 6.54 -4.23 -19.25
C VAL A 330 5.65 -5.41 -19.65
N GLN A 331 5.09 -6.11 -18.66
CA GLN A 331 4.15 -7.20 -18.90
C GLN A 331 2.76 -6.68 -19.26
N TRP A 332 2.35 -5.60 -18.60
CA TRP A 332 1.13 -4.87 -18.89
C TRP A 332 1.23 -3.45 -18.36
N SER A 333 0.44 -2.54 -18.93
CA SER A 333 0.29 -1.16 -18.50
C SER A 333 -1.15 -0.72 -18.72
N LYS A 334 -1.80 -0.14 -17.70
CA LYS A 334 -3.21 0.30 -17.76
C LYS A 334 -3.46 1.56 -16.93
N ILE A 335 -4.44 2.34 -17.38
CA ILE A 335 -5.10 3.36 -16.56
C ILE A 335 -6.05 2.62 -15.60
N VAL A 336 -5.87 2.83 -14.30
CA VAL A 336 -6.64 2.14 -13.25
C VAL A 336 -7.64 3.05 -12.55
N PHE A 337 -7.49 4.37 -12.70
CA PHE A 337 -8.38 5.37 -12.15
C PHE A 337 -8.22 6.71 -12.87
N THR A 338 -9.30 7.48 -12.96
CA THR A 338 -9.35 8.79 -13.63
C THR A 338 -10.03 9.80 -12.71
N VAL A 339 -9.48 11.00 -12.64
CA VAL A 339 -9.95 12.12 -11.82
C VAL A 339 -10.15 13.35 -12.70
N ASP A 340 -11.37 13.86 -12.74
CA ASP A 340 -11.72 15.05 -13.52
C ASP A 340 -11.30 16.35 -12.82
N GLY A 341 -10.82 17.31 -13.61
CA GLY A 341 -10.69 18.72 -13.24
C GLY A 341 -9.51 19.05 -12.34
N PHE A 342 -8.45 18.24 -12.34
CA PHE A 342 -7.42 18.39 -11.30
C PHE A 342 -6.00 18.01 -11.74
N ASP A 343 -5.02 18.91 -11.54
CA ASP A 343 -3.58 18.63 -11.61
C ASP A 343 -2.90 19.14 -10.32
N PRO A 344 -2.82 18.32 -9.25
CA PRO A 344 -2.05 18.70 -8.07
C PRO A 344 -0.57 18.65 -8.42
N SER A 345 0.13 19.75 -8.16
CA SER A 345 1.59 19.84 -8.26
C SER A 345 2.32 18.98 -7.22
N SER A 346 1.63 18.47 -6.19
CA SER A 346 2.15 17.55 -5.17
C SER A 346 1.91 16.08 -5.52
N ASP A 347 2.78 15.19 -5.03
CA ASP A 347 2.62 13.74 -5.14
C ASP A 347 1.25 13.30 -4.63
N PHE A 348 0.45 12.69 -5.52
CA PHE A 348 -0.97 12.39 -5.31
C PHE A 348 -1.22 11.22 -4.34
N PHE A 349 -0.22 10.34 -4.18
CA PHE A 349 -0.27 9.21 -3.28
C PHE A 349 0.24 9.59 -1.90
N LEU A 350 -0.67 9.62 -0.93
CA LEU A 350 -0.28 9.91 0.45
C LEU A 350 0.42 8.69 1.08
N ASN A 351 -0.11 7.49 0.83
CA ASN A 351 0.40 6.22 1.35
C ASN A 351 -0.01 5.03 0.48
N TYR A 352 0.66 3.90 0.70
CA TYR A 352 0.27 2.61 0.16
C TYR A 352 0.56 1.51 1.20
N ALA A 353 -0.01 0.33 0.98
CA ALA A 353 0.25 -0.87 1.76
C ALA A 353 0.13 -2.10 0.85
N VAL A 354 1.04 -3.06 0.98
CA VAL A 354 0.95 -4.36 0.31
C VAL A 354 0.39 -5.34 1.31
N VAL A 355 -0.87 -5.72 1.11
CA VAL A 355 -1.61 -6.61 2.00
C VAL A 355 -1.49 -8.02 1.43
N THR A 356 -1.04 -8.96 2.25
CA THR A 356 -0.91 -10.37 1.86
C THR A 356 -1.90 -11.18 2.65
N TYR A 357 -2.63 -12.06 1.99
CA TYR A 357 -3.63 -12.89 2.65
C TYR A 357 -3.45 -14.38 2.37
#